data_AF-A0A8T3T0A8-F1
#
_entry.id   AF-A0A8T3T0A8-F1
#
_cell.length_a   1.000
_cell.length_b   1.000
_cell.length_c   1.000
_cell.angle_alpha   90.00
_cell.angle_beta   90.00
_cell.angle_gamma   90.00
#
_symmetry.space_group_name_H-M   'P 1'
#
loop_
_entity.id
_entity.type
_entity.pdbx_description
1 polymer ?
#
loop_
_entity_poly.entity_id
_entity_poly.type
_entity_poly.pdbx_seq_one_letter_code
_entity_poly.pdbx_strand_id
1 'polypeptide(L)'
;MRWLEFAPCCATLLSIILATACGTVEETRVPAELKQVNSTLSVEDKWHQSAGSGVDERYLKLKPALARGRIYVGDAKGTVSALRVGDGESIWQVASDDGVIAGLQRGDGLLFLGTEDGAAIALRQRGGTEVWRKQ
;
A
#
# COMPACT_ATOMS: atom_id res chain seq x y z
N MET A 1 -51.50 2.16 54.74
CA MET A 1 -50.28 1.35 54.90
C MET A 1 -49.83 0.86 53.54
N ARG A 2 -48.51 0.84 53.28
CA ARG A 2 -47.77 0.59 52.02
C ARG A 2 -47.42 1.82 51.18
N TRP A 3 -46.41 2.56 51.65
CA TRP A 3 -45.65 3.58 50.91
C TRP A 3 -44.13 3.29 50.95
N LEU A 4 -43.72 2.01 50.96
CA LEU A 4 -42.32 1.63 51.27
C LEU A 4 -41.73 0.51 50.39
N GLU A 5 -42.07 0.42 49.09
CA GLU A 5 -41.50 -0.65 48.23
C GLU A 5 -40.83 -0.16 46.92
N PHE A 6 -40.76 1.15 46.64
CA PHE A 6 -40.17 1.65 45.38
C PHE A 6 -38.76 2.25 45.50
N ALA A 7 -38.11 2.16 46.66
CA ALA A 7 -36.82 2.81 46.92
C ALA A 7 -35.54 2.08 46.39
N PRO A 8 -35.46 0.75 46.19
CA PRO A 8 -34.16 0.11 45.93
C PRO A 8 -33.75 0.05 44.43
N CYS A 9 -34.66 0.32 43.49
CA CYS A 9 -34.38 0.16 42.05
C CYS A 9 -33.65 1.38 41.42
N CYS A 10 -33.96 2.60 41.88
CA CYS A 10 -33.34 3.82 41.34
C CYS A 10 -31.87 3.98 41.74
N ALA A 11 -31.48 3.55 42.94
CA ALA A 11 -30.11 3.72 43.43
C ALA A 11 -29.11 2.74 42.77
N THR A 12 -29.56 1.54 42.41
CA THR A 12 -28.74 0.53 41.74
C THR A 12 -28.56 0.82 40.25
N LEU A 13 -29.59 1.34 39.58
CA LEU A 13 -29.50 1.78 38.18
C LEU A 13 -28.54 2.96 38.00
N LEU A 14 -28.51 3.91 38.94
CA LEU A 14 -27.60 5.06 38.88
C LEU A 14 -26.11 4.66 38.98
N SER A 15 -25.82 3.62 39.77
CA SER A 15 -24.45 3.15 40.02
C SER A 15 -23.83 2.46 38.80
N ILE A 16 -24.64 1.80 37.97
CA ILE A 16 -24.20 1.10 36.76
C ILE A 16 -23.84 2.09 35.63
N ILE A 17 -24.52 3.24 35.57
CA ILE A 17 -24.28 4.29 34.58
C ILE A 17 -22.96 5.03 34.84
N LEU A 18 -22.58 5.20 36.12
CA LEU A 18 -21.31 5.83 36.50
C LEU A 18 -20.08 4.94 36.26
N ALA A 19 -20.23 3.61 36.32
CA ALA A 19 -19.12 2.67 36.14
C ALA A 19 -18.70 2.45 34.68
N THR A 20 -19.51 2.88 33.70
CA THR A 20 -19.22 2.74 32.26
C THR A 20 -18.63 3.99 31.61
N ALA A 21 -18.43 5.08 32.38
CA ALA A 21 -17.91 6.35 31.90
C ALA A 21 -16.38 6.41 31.73
N CYS A 22 -15.67 5.27 31.76
CA CYS A 22 -14.24 5.23 31.44
C CYS A 22 -14.04 5.01 29.93
N GLY A 23 -14.43 6.00 29.13
CA GLY A 23 -14.13 6.05 27.71
C GLY A 23 -12.96 7.02 27.49
N THR A 24 -11.79 6.51 27.16
CA THR A 24 -10.66 7.32 26.69
C THR A 24 -11.02 7.96 25.35
N VAL A 25 -10.90 9.28 25.23
CA VAL A 25 -11.10 10.01 23.97
C VAL A 25 -9.87 9.76 23.09
N GLU A 26 -10.06 9.02 22.00
CA GLU A 26 -9.01 8.76 21.02
C GLU A 26 -8.84 10.00 20.13
N GLU A 27 -7.85 10.85 20.43
CA GLU A 27 -7.55 12.02 19.60
C GLU A 27 -6.87 11.59 18.30
N THR A 28 -7.67 11.35 17.27
CA THR A 28 -7.17 11.14 15.91
C THR A 28 -6.73 12.48 15.33
N ARG A 29 -5.43 12.60 15.02
CA ARG A 29 -4.91 13.77 14.30
C ARG A 29 -5.38 13.72 12.85
N VAL A 30 -6.30 14.60 12.48
CA VAL A 30 -6.77 14.72 11.09
C VAL A 30 -5.73 15.42 10.22
N PRO A 31 -5.52 14.98 8.96
CA PRO A 31 -4.68 15.72 8.01
C PRO A 31 -5.18 17.15 7.83
N ALA A 32 -4.24 18.09 7.74
CA ALA A 32 -4.59 19.48 7.44
C ALA A 32 -5.24 19.58 6.05
N GLU A 33 -6.29 20.41 5.93
CA GLU A 33 -6.93 20.67 4.66
C GLU A 33 -5.95 21.30 3.66
N LEU A 34 -6.12 20.95 2.38
CA LEU A 34 -5.30 21.47 1.30
C LEU A 34 -5.48 22.99 1.17
N LYS A 35 -4.40 23.73 1.39
CA LYS A 35 -4.36 25.17 1.09
C LYS A 35 -4.27 25.35 -0.42
N GLN A 36 -4.96 26.37 -0.94
CA GLN A 36 -4.87 26.67 -2.36
C GLN A 36 -3.44 27.10 -2.74
N VAL A 37 -2.92 26.49 -3.80
CA VAL A 37 -1.60 26.76 -4.34
C VAL A 37 -1.76 27.54 -5.64
N ASN A 38 -1.22 28.76 -5.67
CA ASN A 38 -1.12 29.54 -6.90
C ASN A 38 0.07 29.03 -7.72
N SER A 39 -0.15 28.03 -8.56
CA SER A 39 0.91 27.41 -9.36
C SER A 39 1.38 28.34 -10.49
N THR A 40 2.68 28.60 -10.57
CA THR A 40 3.31 29.33 -11.69
C THR A 40 3.66 28.38 -12.86
N LEU A 41 3.64 27.06 -12.64
CA LEU A 41 3.94 26.04 -13.64
C LEU A 41 2.70 25.20 -13.94
N SER A 42 2.43 24.94 -15.22
CA SER A 42 1.40 23.99 -15.64
C SER A 42 2.03 22.60 -15.80
N VAL A 43 1.52 21.63 -15.04
CA VAL A 43 1.89 20.22 -15.16
C VAL A 43 0.87 19.54 -16.07
N GLU A 44 1.34 18.93 -17.14
CA GLU A 44 0.50 18.18 -18.08
C GLU A 44 0.66 16.67 -17.82
N ASP A 45 -0.45 15.97 -17.66
CA ASP A 45 -0.47 14.51 -17.62
C ASP A 45 -0.29 13.98 -19.05
N LYS A 46 0.82 13.27 -19.31
CA LYS A 46 1.08 12.66 -20.62
C LYS A 46 0.37 11.32 -20.79
N TRP A 47 0.33 10.54 -19.72
CA TRP A 47 -0.37 9.27 -19.65
C TRP A 47 -0.41 8.79 -18.19
N HIS A 48 -1.42 7.98 -17.90
CA HIS A 48 -1.57 7.26 -16.64
C HIS A 48 -1.80 5.78 -16.93
N GLN A 49 -1.21 4.90 -16.12
CA GLN A 49 -1.38 3.45 -16.22
C GLN A 49 -1.43 2.80 -14.85
N SER A 50 -2.39 1.90 -14.67
CA SER A 50 -2.46 1.01 -13.51
C SER A 50 -1.49 -0.16 -13.70
N ALA A 51 -0.60 -0.37 -12.73
CA ALA A 51 0.43 -1.39 -12.79
C ALA A 51 0.27 -2.43 -11.67
N GLY A 52 -0.89 -3.12 -11.67
CA GLY A 52 -1.24 -4.12 -10.67
C GLY A 52 -1.93 -3.54 -9.44
N SER A 53 -1.77 -4.20 -8.28
CA SER A 53 -2.42 -3.78 -7.02
C SER A 53 -1.65 -2.72 -6.22
N GLY A 54 -0.56 -2.18 -6.76
CA GLY A 54 0.30 -1.24 -6.04
C GLY A 54 0.90 -1.87 -4.78
N VAL A 55 0.85 -1.15 -3.67
CA VAL A 55 1.37 -1.62 -2.37
C VAL A 55 0.32 -2.25 -1.46
N ASP A 56 -0.94 -2.31 -1.89
CA ASP A 56 -2.09 -2.74 -1.06
C ASP A 56 -2.13 -1.94 0.28
N GLU A 57 -2.68 -2.50 1.35
CA GLU A 57 -2.64 -1.93 2.71
C GLU A 57 -1.27 -2.10 3.41
N ARG A 58 -0.23 -2.53 2.69
CA ARG A 58 1.10 -2.80 3.26
C ARG A 58 2.01 -1.58 3.12
N TYR A 59 2.88 -1.38 4.12
CA TYR A 59 3.90 -0.34 4.13
C TYR A 59 5.13 -0.70 3.28
N LEU A 60 4.92 -1.06 2.01
CA LEU A 60 5.99 -1.44 1.11
C LEU A 60 6.67 -0.22 0.48
N LYS A 61 7.99 -0.28 0.34
CA LYS A 61 8.80 0.76 -0.32
C LYS A 61 9.08 0.40 -1.78
N LEU A 62 8.08 -0.13 -2.49
CA LEU A 62 8.19 -0.41 -3.92
C LEU A 62 8.28 0.90 -4.69
N LYS A 63 9.23 0.98 -5.62
CA LYS A 63 9.43 2.17 -6.47
C LYS A 63 9.60 1.71 -7.92
N PRO A 64 8.96 2.39 -8.90
CA PRO A 64 9.23 2.13 -10.30
C PRO A 64 10.71 2.31 -10.65
N ALA A 65 11.23 1.48 -11.55
CA ALA A 65 12.59 1.60 -12.08
C ALA A 65 12.57 1.97 -13.57
N LEU A 66 13.42 2.90 -14.00
CA LEU A 66 13.51 3.35 -15.39
C LEU A 66 14.82 2.87 -16.02
N ALA A 67 14.74 2.16 -17.15
CA ALA A 67 15.91 1.86 -18.00
C ALA A 67 15.51 1.54 -19.44
N ARG A 68 16.38 1.95 -20.39
CA ARG A 68 16.27 1.60 -21.82
C ARG A 68 14.89 1.89 -22.42
N GLY A 69 14.29 3.03 -22.06
CA GLY A 69 12.97 3.44 -22.56
C GLY A 69 11.80 2.65 -21.95
N ARG A 70 12.02 1.92 -20.84
CA ARG A 70 11.02 1.14 -20.14
C ARG A 70 10.93 1.52 -18.67
N ILE A 71 9.72 1.55 -18.15
CA ILE A 71 9.41 1.67 -16.73
C ILE A 71 9.06 0.28 -16.23
N TYR A 72 9.74 -0.17 -15.18
CA TYR A 72 9.46 -1.43 -14.52
C TYR A 72 8.71 -1.12 -13.22
N VAL A 73 7.63 -1.84 -12.97
CA VAL A 73 6.81 -1.68 -11.76
C VAL A 73 6.53 -3.05 -11.17
N GLY A 74 6.65 -3.18 -9.85
CA GLY A 74 6.24 -4.35 -9.10
C GLY A 74 5.05 -4.00 -8.21
N ASP A 75 4.13 -4.95 -8.03
CA ASP A 75 3.09 -4.86 -7.02
C ASP A 75 3.33 -5.82 -5.85
N ALA A 76 2.55 -5.61 -4.81
CA ALA A 76 2.63 -6.35 -3.55
C ALA A 76 2.29 -7.85 -3.71
N LYS A 77 1.64 -8.26 -4.82
CA LYS A 77 1.25 -9.65 -5.09
C LYS A 77 2.29 -10.43 -5.88
N GLY A 78 3.42 -9.82 -6.24
CA GLY A 78 4.44 -10.49 -7.05
C GLY A 78 4.35 -10.19 -8.54
N THR A 79 3.42 -9.33 -8.97
CA THR A 79 3.31 -8.96 -10.38
C THR A 79 4.39 -7.95 -10.74
N VAL A 80 5.20 -8.25 -11.74
CA VAL A 80 6.18 -7.34 -12.32
C VAL A 80 5.79 -7.01 -13.75
N SER A 81 5.70 -5.73 -14.07
CA SER A 81 5.34 -5.22 -15.39
C SER A 81 6.45 -4.35 -15.95
N ALA A 82 6.64 -4.39 -17.27
CA ALA A 82 7.41 -3.39 -18.01
C ALA A 82 6.49 -2.60 -18.91
N LEU A 83 6.53 -1.27 -18.78
CA LEU A 83 5.76 -0.32 -19.55
C LEU A 83 6.68 0.48 -20.47
N ARG A 84 6.18 0.90 -21.63
CA ARG A 84 6.88 1.83 -22.51
C ARG A 84 6.79 3.24 -21.92
N VAL A 85 7.92 3.96 -21.90
CA VAL A 85 8.00 5.31 -21.31
C VAL A 85 7.12 6.33 -22.05
N GLY A 86 6.94 6.17 -23.37
CA GLY A 86 6.27 7.15 -24.20
C GLY A 86 4.76 7.26 -23.96
N ASP A 87 4.11 6.14 -23.67
CA ASP A 87 2.64 6.01 -23.65
C ASP A 87 2.10 5.15 -22.50
N GLY A 88 2.97 4.52 -21.70
CA GLY A 88 2.57 3.65 -20.61
C GLY A 88 2.03 2.28 -21.05
N GLU A 89 2.14 1.92 -22.33
CA GLU A 89 1.67 0.60 -22.79
C GLU A 89 2.51 -0.52 -22.19
N SER A 90 1.83 -1.61 -21.82
CA SER A 90 2.48 -2.82 -21.32
C SER A 90 3.29 -3.51 -22.42
N ILE A 91 4.58 -3.72 -22.16
CA ILE A 91 5.51 -4.47 -23.00
C ILE A 91 5.49 -5.94 -22.61
N TRP A 92 5.54 -6.21 -21.30
CA TRP A 92 5.42 -7.55 -20.74
C TRP A 92 4.97 -7.46 -19.28
N GLN A 93 4.40 -8.57 -18.80
CA GLN A 93 4.00 -8.75 -17.42
C GLN A 93 4.27 -10.20 -17.01
N VAL A 94 4.79 -10.38 -15.80
CA VAL A 94 5.02 -11.70 -15.18
C VAL A 94 4.52 -11.66 -13.75
N ALA A 95 4.03 -12.78 -13.25
CA ALA A 95 3.68 -12.96 -11.85
C ALA A 95 4.70 -13.90 -11.22
N SER A 96 5.27 -13.50 -10.09
CA SER A 96 5.90 -14.44 -9.15
C SER A 96 4.80 -15.12 -8.33
N ASP A 97 5.04 -16.35 -7.88
CA ASP A 97 4.11 -17.07 -7.01
C ASP A 97 4.04 -16.46 -5.59
N ASP A 98 5.03 -15.63 -5.24
CA ASP A 98 5.20 -15.02 -3.92
C ASP A 98 5.01 -13.49 -3.95
N GLY A 99 4.45 -12.96 -2.86
CA GLY A 99 4.37 -11.53 -2.62
C GLY A 99 5.75 -10.88 -2.53
N VAL A 100 5.86 -9.62 -2.94
CA VAL A 100 7.12 -8.86 -2.93
C VAL A 100 7.14 -7.89 -1.75
N ILE A 101 8.19 -7.96 -0.93
CA ILE A 101 8.40 -7.04 0.21
C ILE A 101 9.44 -5.96 -0.09
N ALA A 102 10.33 -6.25 -1.03
CA ALA A 102 11.49 -5.41 -1.28
C ALA A 102 11.77 -5.29 -2.77
N GLY A 103 12.01 -4.04 -3.17
CA GLY A 103 12.73 -3.74 -4.39
C GLY A 103 11.88 -3.47 -5.62
N LEU A 104 12.64 -3.15 -6.66
CA LEU A 104 12.50 -3.47 -8.07
C LEU A 104 13.78 -2.90 -8.71
N GLN A 105 14.93 -3.32 -8.18
CA GLN A 105 16.21 -2.70 -8.51
C GLN A 105 16.72 -3.20 -9.84
N ARG A 106 17.42 -2.35 -10.60
CA ARG A 106 17.92 -2.70 -11.92
C ARG A 106 19.45 -2.68 -11.99
N GLY A 107 20.04 -3.69 -12.62
CA GLY A 107 21.48 -3.76 -12.89
C GLY A 107 21.76 -4.81 -13.96
N ASP A 108 22.69 -4.54 -14.88
CA ASP A 108 23.19 -5.51 -15.88
C ASP A 108 22.10 -6.23 -16.71
N GLY A 109 21.00 -5.53 -17.00
CA GLY A 109 19.89 -6.11 -17.76
C GLY A 109 18.98 -7.05 -16.94
N LEU A 110 19.15 -7.04 -15.62
CA LEU A 110 18.32 -7.75 -14.65
C LEU A 110 17.48 -6.77 -13.82
N LEU A 111 16.40 -7.31 -13.26
CA LEU A 111 15.57 -6.73 -12.22
C LEU A 111 15.66 -7.61 -11.00
N PHE A 112 15.83 -7.01 -9.82
CA PHE A 112 15.96 -7.72 -8.55
C PHE A 112 14.81 -7.35 -7.63
N LEU A 113 14.21 -8.37 -7.04
CA LEU A 113 13.13 -8.27 -6.06
C LEU A 113 13.37 -9.25 -4.91
N GLY A 114 12.85 -8.90 -3.73
CA GLY A 114 12.82 -9.73 -2.55
C GLY A 114 11.38 -10.05 -2.16
N THR A 115 11.13 -11.32 -1.86
CA THR A 115 9.79 -11.86 -1.60
C THR A 115 9.50 -12.07 -0.12
N GLU A 116 8.23 -12.26 0.22
CA GLU A 116 7.75 -12.49 1.59
C GLU A 116 8.31 -13.76 2.23
N ASP A 117 8.59 -14.80 1.44
CA ASP A 117 9.19 -16.07 1.88
C ASP A 117 10.72 -15.98 2.09
N GLY A 118 11.31 -14.79 1.89
CA GLY A 118 12.73 -14.53 2.06
C GLY A 118 13.57 -14.81 0.82
N ALA A 119 12.98 -15.15 -0.32
CA ALA A 119 13.74 -15.34 -1.54
C ALA A 119 14.17 -14.00 -2.19
N ALA A 120 15.35 -14.01 -2.81
CA ALA A 120 15.78 -13.03 -3.79
C ALA A 120 15.60 -13.63 -5.19
N ILE A 121 15.01 -12.84 -6.09
CA ILE A 121 14.74 -13.24 -7.47
C ILE A 121 15.37 -12.23 -8.43
N ALA A 122 15.96 -12.74 -9.51
CA ALA A 122 16.40 -11.92 -10.63
C ALA A 122 15.63 -12.23 -11.91
N LEU A 123 15.08 -11.21 -12.56
CA LEU A 123 14.34 -11.31 -13.82
C LEU A 123 15.10 -10.61 -14.96
N ARG A 124 15.00 -11.11 -16.19
CA ARG A 124 15.51 -10.41 -17.38
C ARG A 124 14.66 -9.18 -17.69
N GLN A 125 15.28 -8.01 -17.80
CA GLN A 125 14.61 -6.76 -18.22
C GLN A 125 13.92 -6.85 -19.60
N ARG A 126 14.42 -7.72 -20.49
CA ARG A 126 13.92 -7.85 -21.86
C ARG A 126 12.52 -8.45 -21.92
N GLY A 127 12.21 -9.41 -21.06
CA GLY A 127 10.99 -10.21 -21.15
C GLY A 127 10.47 -10.79 -19.83
N GLY A 128 10.98 -10.35 -18.68
CA GLY A 128 10.50 -10.77 -17.37
C GLY A 128 10.90 -12.18 -16.93
N THR A 129 11.61 -12.95 -17.78
CA THR A 129 11.99 -14.33 -17.45
C THR A 129 12.90 -14.39 -16.23
N GLU A 130 12.56 -15.25 -15.27
CA GLU A 130 13.40 -15.54 -14.11
C GLU A 130 14.75 -16.14 -14.54
N VAL A 131 15.84 -15.57 -14.03
CA VAL A 131 17.21 -16.03 -14.27
C VAL A 131 17.68 -16.92 -13.12
N TRP A 132 17.36 -16.51 -11.89
CA TRP A 132 17.65 -17.27 -10.69
C TRP A 132 16.74 -16.84 -9.55
N ARG A 133 16.63 -17.75 -8.58
CA ARG A 133 16.00 -17.56 -7.26
C ARG A 133 16.88 -18.19 -6.19
N LYS A 134 17.01 -17.51 -5.03
CA LYS A 134 17.76 -17.98 -3.86
C LYS A 134 17.09 -17.55 -2.57
N GLN A 135 17.10 -18.44 -1.57
CA GLN A 135 16.61 -18.21 -0.21
C GLN A 135 17.81 -18.27 0.74
#